data_AF-A0A3C8CBP2-F1
#
_entry.id   AF-A0A3C8CBP2-F1
#
_cell.length_a   1.000
_cell.length_b   1.000
_cell.length_c   1.000
_cell.angle_alpha   90.00
_cell.angle_beta   90.00
_cell.angle_gamma   90.00
#
_symmetry.space_group_name_H-M   'P 1'
#
loop_
_entity.id
_entity.type
_entity.pdbx_description
1 polymer ?
#
loop_
_entity_poly.entity_id
_entity_poly.type
_entity_poly.pdbx_seq_one_letter_code
_entity_poly.pdbx_strand_id
1 'polypeptide(L)'
;LTYMIMAGLMVVGMMAVWLGPEPEDPGVPPKTLGEAIGGPLVEFFSRDGAWMLLALIVLYKLGDAFAGSLTTTFLIRGIGFSVGEVGAINKGMGLAATIVGALFGGALMARLGLFRSLLFFGVLQAVSNLSFMVLAWVGKSYAMLVFTIGFENLAGGMGTAAFVAFLMALCNHNFTATQFALFSALASLGRVFVGPASGVLVDEFGWLLFFLITFLAAIPGLLLLWKMRHRLQALDRPAADGR
;
A
#
# COMPACT_ATOMS: atom_id res chain seq x y z
N LEU A 1 27.95 9.65 3.59
CA LEU A 1 26.87 10.27 4.40
C LEU A 1 25.58 9.45 4.37
N THR A 2 24.94 9.25 3.20
CA THR A 2 23.68 8.50 3.08
C THR A 2 23.70 7.10 3.71
N TYR A 3 24.74 6.32 3.45
CA TYR A 3 24.89 4.99 4.05
C TYR A 3 25.08 5.01 5.57
N MET A 4 25.71 6.05 6.13
CA MET A 4 25.86 6.18 7.58
C MET A 4 24.53 6.56 8.25
N ILE A 5 23.73 7.40 7.59
CA ILE A 5 22.38 7.74 8.05
C ILE A 5 21.49 6.49 8.02
N MET A 6 21.53 5.71 6.93
CA MET A 6 20.82 4.43 6.84
C MET A 6 21.26 3.45 7.93
N ALA A 7 22.56 3.33 8.17
CA ALA A 7 23.09 2.49 9.25
C ALA A 7 22.59 2.95 10.63
N GLY A 8 22.59 4.27 10.90
CA GLY A 8 22.05 4.83 12.14
C GLY A 8 20.56 4.50 12.34
N LEU A 9 19.74 4.62 11.30
CA LEU A 9 18.32 4.26 11.36
C LEU A 9 18.10 2.75 11.61
N MET A 10 18.94 1.90 11.00
CA MET A 10 18.90 0.45 11.24
C MET A 10 19.21 0.11 12.69
N VAL A 11 20.13 0.83 13.34
CA VAL A 11 20.43 0.66 14.77
C VAL A 11 19.21 0.95 15.64
N VAL A 12 18.43 1.99 15.32
CA VAL A 12 17.17 2.27 16.05
C VAL A 12 16.19 1.08 15.95
N GLY A 13 16.04 0.51 14.75
CA GLY A 13 15.21 -0.67 14.54
C GLY A 13 15.71 -1.91 15.30
N MET A 14 17.03 -2.16 15.28
CA MET A 14 17.65 -3.25 16.04
C MET A 14 17.45 -3.07 17.55
N MET A 15 17.62 -1.84 18.07
CA MET A 15 17.38 -1.55 19.48
C MET A 15 15.91 -1.76 19.86
N ALA A 16 14.96 -1.38 19.00
CA ALA A 16 13.54 -1.60 19.24
C ALA A 16 13.19 -3.11 19.29
N VAL A 17 13.79 -3.92 18.43
CA VAL A 17 13.63 -5.38 18.47
C VAL A 17 14.26 -5.96 19.74
N TRP A 18 15.46 -5.49 20.10
CA TRP A 18 16.19 -6.02 21.24
C TRP A 18 15.55 -5.67 22.59
N LEU A 19 14.87 -4.53 22.66
CA LEU A 19 14.07 -4.10 23.82
C LEU A 19 12.64 -4.66 23.80
N GLY A 20 12.22 -5.26 22.69
CA GLY A 20 10.89 -5.84 22.53
C GLY A 20 10.72 -7.09 23.39
N PRO A 21 9.56 -7.28 24.06
CA PRO A 21 9.29 -8.50 24.78
C PRO A 21 9.25 -9.68 23.82
N GLU A 22 9.81 -10.81 24.26
CA GLU A 22 9.81 -12.04 23.49
C GLU A 22 8.36 -12.55 23.34
N PRO A 23 7.94 -13.06 22.16
CA PRO A 23 6.58 -13.52 21.96
C PRO A 23 6.22 -14.62 22.97
N GLU A 24 5.11 -14.45 23.69
CA GLU A 24 4.68 -15.36 24.77
C GLU A 24 4.30 -16.76 24.26
N ASP A 25 3.96 -16.89 22.96
CA ASP A 25 3.69 -18.17 22.31
C ASP A 25 4.41 -18.23 20.95
N PRO A 26 5.58 -18.91 20.85
CA PRO A 26 6.32 -19.02 19.59
C PRO A 26 5.58 -19.82 18.51
N GLY A 27 4.45 -20.44 18.84
CA GLY A 27 3.77 -21.41 17.99
C GLY A 27 4.61 -22.68 17.77
N VAL A 28 4.04 -23.65 17.06
CA VAL A 28 4.79 -24.88 16.68
C VAL A 28 5.46 -24.63 15.33
N PRO A 29 6.80 -24.57 15.25
CA PRO A 29 7.47 -24.34 13.97
C PRO A 29 7.19 -25.49 13.00
N PRO A 30 6.93 -25.20 11.71
CA PRO A 30 6.68 -26.24 10.70
C PRO A 30 7.91 -27.15 10.59
N LYS A 31 7.68 -28.46 10.60
CA LYS A 31 8.75 -29.46 10.67
C LYS A 31 9.39 -29.74 9.31
N THR A 32 8.73 -29.32 8.23
CA THR A 32 9.17 -29.54 6.84
C THR A 32 8.92 -28.33 5.95
N LEU A 33 9.70 -28.20 4.87
CA LEU A 33 9.53 -27.16 3.85
C LEU A 33 8.15 -27.25 3.17
N GLY A 34 7.63 -28.47 2.99
CA GLY A 34 6.31 -28.73 2.43
C GLY A 34 5.18 -28.24 3.33
N GLU A 35 5.28 -28.44 4.65
CA GLU A 35 4.35 -27.86 5.62
C GLU A 35 4.49 -26.33 5.69
N ALA A 36 5.73 -25.81 5.60
CA ALA A 36 5.99 -24.37 5.68
C ALA A 36 5.46 -23.57 4.48
N ILE A 37 5.32 -24.20 3.29
CA ILE A 37 4.82 -23.54 2.06
C ILE A 37 3.39 -23.97 1.74
N GLY A 38 3.10 -25.27 1.79
CA GLY A 38 1.79 -25.83 1.44
C GLY A 38 0.73 -25.63 2.54
N GLY A 39 1.12 -25.75 3.80
CA GLY A 39 0.24 -25.54 4.95
C GLY A 39 -0.45 -24.17 4.94
N PRO A 40 0.30 -23.05 4.80
CA PRO A 40 -0.28 -21.71 4.77
C PRO A 40 -1.24 -21.45 3.59
N LEU A 41 -0.97 -22.05 2.43
CA LEU A 41 -1.82 -21.93 1.24
C LEU A 41 -3.14 -22.67 1.45
N VAL A 42 -3.08 -23.93 1.87
CA VAL A 42 -4.27 -24.74 2.12
C VAL A 42 -5.10 -24.11 3.24
N GLU A 43 -4.48 -23.66 4.33
CA GLU A 43 -5.16 -22.98 5.43
C GLU A 43 -5.89 -21.72 4.94
N PHE A 44 -5.23 -20.88 4.14
CA PHE A 44 -5.86 -19.67 3.60
C PHE A 44 -7.02 -19.98 2.64
N PHE A 45 -6.83 -20.87 1.67
CA PHE A 45 -7.88 -21.22 0.70
C PHE A 45 -9.05 -21.99 1.31
N SER A 46 -8.86 -22.60 2.48
CA SER A 46 -9.93 -23.24 3.25
C SER A 46 -10.80 -22.25 4.03
N ARG A 47 -10.38 -20.97 4.15
CA ARG A 47 -11.17 -19.94 4.84
C ARG A 47 -12.34 -19.45 3.98
N ASP A 48 -13.49 -19.27 4.61
CA ASP A 48 -14.67 -18.71 3.95
C ASP A 48 -14.36 -17.34 3.32
N GLY A 49 -14.51 -17.26 1.99
CA GLY A 49 -14.27 -16.05 1.20
C GLY A 49 -12.81 -15.65 1.01
N ALA A 50 -11.89 -16.62 1.04
CA ALA A 50 -10.49 -16.46 0.63
C ALA A 50 -10.35 -15.71 -0.72
N TRP A 51 -11.18 -16.06 -1.72
CA TRP A 51 -11.19 -15.39 -3.02
C TRP A 51 -11.56 -13.91 -2.96
N MET A 52 -12.48 -13.51 -2.08
CA MET A 52 -12.83 -12.10 -1.87
C MET A 52 -11.68 -11.34 -1.19
N LEU A 53 -10.95 -12.00 -0.27
CA LEU A 53 -9.75 -11.41 0.34
C LEU A 53 -8.62 -11.22 -0.68
N LEU A 54 -8.37 -12.21 -1.53
CA LEU A 54 -7.39 -12.10 -2.62
C LEU A 54 -7.75 -10.98 -3.59
N ALA A 55 -9.03 -10.93 -4.00
CA ALA A 55 -9.53 -9.85 -4.84
C ALA A 55 -9.35 -8.49 -4.16
N LEU A 56 -9.63 -8.38 -2.85
CA LEU A 56 -9.43 -7.15 -2.10
C LEU A 56 -7.94 -6.74 -2.03
N ILE A 57 -7.03 -7.68 -1.78
CA ILE A 57 -5.58 -7.44 -1.76
C ILE A 57 -5.11 -6.82 -3.08
N VAL A 58 -5.55 -7.37 -4.22
CA VAL A 58 -5.16 -6.88 -5.55
C VAL A 58 -5.87 -5.57 -5.90
N LEU A 59 -7.20 -5.51 -5.74
CA LEU A 59 -8.00 -4.36 -6.16
C LEU A 59 -7.74 -3.11 -5.31
N TYR A 60 -7.44 -3.27 -4.02
CA TYR A 60 -7.20 -2.13 -3.12
C TYR A 60 -5.99 -1.29 -3.56
N LYS A 61 -4.90 -1.93 -4.01
CA LYS A 61 -3.71 -1.24 -4.51
C LYS A 61 -3.73 -0.99 -6.02
N LEU A 62 -4.75 -1.44 -6.74
CA LEU A 62 -4.78 -1.39 -8.20
C LEU A 62 -4.71 0.04 -8.74
N GLY A 63 -5.56 0.95 -8.26
CA GLY A 63 -5.56 2.34 -8.74
C GLY A 63 -4.25 3.08 -8.46
N ASP A 64 -3.68 2.88 -7.27
CA ASP A 64 -2.37 3.38 -6.84
C ASP A 64 -1.24 2.82 -7.73
N ALA A 65 -1.33 1.53 -8.08
CA ALA A 65 -0.41 0.87 -8.99
C ALA A 65 -0.39 1.48 -10.38
N PHE A 66 -1.58 1.72 -10.95
CA PHE A 66 -1.71 2.36 -12.26
C PHE A 66 -1.05 3.73 -12.21
N ALA A 67 -1.44 4.60 -11.28
CA ALA A 67 -0.88 5.94 -11.17
C ALA A 67 0.65 5.89 -11.00
N GLY A 68 1.13 5.17 -9.99
CA GLY A 68 2.56 5.08 -9.65
C GLY A 68 3.44 4.50 -10.77
N SER A 69 2.91 3.61 -11.62
CA SER A 69 3.67 3.02 -12.73
C SER A 69 4.13 4.04 -13.76
N LEU A 70 3.35 5.11 -13.98
CA LEU A 70 3.64 6.14 -14.98
C LEU A 70 3.81 7.54 -14.42
N THR A 71 3.66 7.78 -13.12
CA THR A 71 3.81 9.12 -12.50
C THR A 71 5.10 9.82 -12.93
N THR A 72 6.27 9.16 -12.83
CA THR A 72 7.54 9.78 -13.21
C THR A 72 7.60 10.09 -14.71
N THR A 73 7.09 9.17 -15.54
CA THR A 73 7.01 9.34 -16.99
C THR A 73 6.06 10.47 -17.38
N PHE A 74 4.91 10.59 -16.72
CA PHE A 74 3.94 11.66 -16.90
C PHE A 74 4.55 13.02 -16.61
N LEU A 75 5.24 13.16 -15.48
CA LEU A 75 5.82 14.44 -15.08
C LEU A 75 6.91 14.89 -16.06
N ILE A 76 7.75 13.98 -16.52
CA ILE A 76 8.88 14.30 -17.40
C ILE A 76 8.43 14.41 -18.87
N ARG A 77 7.75 13.38 -19.40
CA ARG A 77 7.38 13.30 -20.82
C ARG A 77 6.01 13.87 -21.14
N GLY A 78 5.07 13.81 -20.21
CA GLY A 78 3.72 14.35 -20.40
C GLY A 78 3.68 15.87 -20.21
N ILE A 79 4.17 16.37 -19.08
CA ILE A 79 4.13 17.81 -18.74
C ILE A 79 5.42 18.54 -19.15
N GLY A 80 6.57 17.86 -19.19
CA GLY A 80 7.85 18.48 -19.52
C GLY A 80 8.58 19.09 -18.31
N PHE A 81 8.42 18.52 -17.11
CA PHE A 81 9.29 18.86 -15.98
C PHE A 81 10.70 18.28 -16.19
N SER A 82 11.71 18.94 -15.63
CA SER A 82 13.07 18.41 -15.68
C SER A 82 13.21 17.21 -14.75
N VAL A 83 14.10 16.29 -15.13
CA VAL A 83 14.45 15.13 -14.29
C VAL A 83 15.00 15.56 -12.92
N GLY A 84 15.69 16.70 -12.88
CA GLY A 84 16.21 17.31 -11.64
C GLY A 84 15.11 17.76 -10.70
N GLU A 85 14.10 18.50 -11.21
CA GLU A 85 12.96 18.96 -10.40
C GLU A 85 12.15 17.79 -9.83
N VAL A 86 11.75 16.86 -10.70
CA VAL A 86 10.97 15.68 -10.30
C VAL A 86 11.75 14.83 -9.31
N GLY A 87 13.04 14.61 -9.57
CA GLY A 87 13.92 13.84 -8.69
C GLY A 87 14.12 14.48 -7.33
N ALA A 88 14.33 15.80 -7.28
CA ALA A 88 14.51 16.54 -6.03
C ALA A 88 13.24 16.52 -5.17
N ILE A 89 12.06 16.72 -5.77
CA ILE A 89 10.79 16.72 -5.03
C ILE A 89 10.45 15.31 -4.57
N ASN A 90 10.51 14.28 -5.45
CA ASN A 90 10.21 12.91 -5.05
C ASN A 90 11.16 12.38 -3.95
N LYS A 91 12.47 12.60 -4.10
CA LYS A 91 13.44 12.05 -3.14
C LYS A 91 13.59 12.88 -1.86
N GLY A 92 13.34 14.18 -1.93
CA GLY A 92 13.38 15.06 -0.76
C GLY A 92 12.03 15.06 -0.04
N MET A 93 11.09 15.81 -0.61
CA MET A 93 9.77 16.03 -0.02
C MET A 93 8.91 14.77 -0.06
N GLY A 94 8.85 14.05 -1.17
CA GLY A 94 8.02 12.86 -1.35
C GLY A 94 8.38 11.78 -0.32
N LEU A 95 9.66 11.50 -0.15
CA LEU A 95 10.13 10.57 0.89
C LEU A 95 9.74 11.03 2.30
N ALA A 96 9.93 12.31 2.63
CA ALA A 96 9.52 12.85 3.93
C ALA A 96 8.00 12.73 4.14
N ALA A 97 7.20 13.09 3.12
CA ALA A 97 5.75 12.98 3.13
C ALA A 97 5.29 11.52 3.29
N THR A 98 5.97 10.57 2.65
CA THR A 98 5.69 9.13 2.79
C THR A 98 5.94 8.67 4.22
N ILE A 99 7.06 9.06 4.83
CA ILE A 99 7.37 8.70 6.23
C ILE A 99 6.35 9.31 7.18
N VAL A 100 6.07 10.61 7.04
CA VAL A 100 5.06 11.30 7.86
C VAL A 100 3.69 10.64 7.68
N GLY A 101 3.31 10.31 6.44
CA GLY A 101 2.07 9.63 6.11
C GLY A 101 1.99 8.23 6.72
N ALA A 102 3.06 7.44 6.65
CA ALA A 102 3.09 6.11 7.25
C ALA A 102 2.97 6.16 8.78
N LEU A 103 3.70 7.07 9.44
CA LEU A 103 3.66 7.25 10.88
C LEU A 103 2.29 7.78 11.34
N PHE A 104 1.80 8.83 10.68
CA PHE A 104 0.48 9.41 10.98
C PHE A 104 -0.64 8.41 10.69
N GLY A 105 -0.57 7.69 9.56
CA GLY A 105 -1.51 6.65 9.18
C GLY A 105 -1.54 5.51 10.19
N GLY A 106 -0.38 5.06 10.67
CA GLY A 106 -0.26 4.07 11.74
C GLY A 106 -0.88 4.54 13.06
N ALA A 107 -0.55 5.75 13.50
CA ALA A 107 -1.10 6.33 14.72
C ALA A 107 -2.62 6.55 14.65
N LEU A 108 -3.11 7.01 13.50
CA LEU A 108 -4.54 7.20 13.26
C LEU A 108 -5.29 5.87 13.19
N MET A 109 -4.65 4.82 12.65
CA MET A 109 -5.22 3.48 12.60
C MET A 109 -5.44 2.88 13.98
N ALA A 110 -4.53 3.13 14.93
CA ALA A 110 -4.72 2.71 16.32
C ALA A 110 -5.98 3.32 16.97
N ARG A 111 -6.50 4.45 16.43
CA ARG A 111 -7.72 5.10 16.92
C ARG A 111 -8.97 4.78 16.10
N LEU A 112 -8.84 4.68 14.78
CA LEU A 112 -9.98 4.48 13.88
C LEU A 112 -10.32 2.99 13.67
N GLY A 113 -9.37 2.09 13.95
CA GLY A 113 -9.48 0.68 13.62
C GLY A 113 -9.13 0.38 12.16
N LEU A 114 -8.88 -0.90 11.85
CA LEU A 114 -8.40 -1.36 10.56
C LEU A 114 -9.35 -1.00 9.41
N PHE A 115 -10.64 -1.33 9.54
CA PHE A 115 -11.62 -1.12 8.47
C PHE A 115 -11.77 0.36 8.09
N ARG A 116 -11.95 1.25 9.08
CA ARG A 116 -12.15 2.68 8.82
C ARG A 116 -10.90 3.33 8.24
N SER A 117 -9.73 2.87 8.67
CA SER A 117 -8.44 3.36 8.17
C SER A 117 -8.21 2.97 6.73
N LEU A 118 -8.43 1.70 6.37
CA LEU A 118 -8.36 1.25 4.97
C LEU A 118 -9.33 2.04 4.08
N LEU A 119 -10.56 2.28 4.55
CA LEU A 119 -11.53 3.03 3.76
C LEU A 119 -11.11 4.48 3.57
N PHE A 120 -10.74 5.17 4.65
CA PHE A 120 -10.36 6.58 4.59
C PHE A 120 -9.06 6.78 3.80
N PHE A 121 -8.04 5.96 4.04
CA PHE A 121 -6.77 6.08 3.32
C PHE A 121 -6.90 5.64 1.87
N GLY A 122 -7.68 4.61 1.57
CA GLY A 122 -7.95 4.21 0.19
C GLY A 122 -8.69 5.30 -0.60
N VAL A 123 -9.66 5.99 0.02
CA VAL A 123 -10.29 7.17 -0.60
C VAL A 123 -9.28 8.30 -0.78
N LEU A 124 -8.42 8.55 0.22
CA LEU A 124 -7.38 9.57 0.14
C LEU A 124 -6.40 9.30 -1.01
N GLN A 125 -5.99 8.04 -1.21
CA GLN A 125 -5.16 7.60 -2.33
C GLN A 125 -5.88 7.77 -3.68
N ALA A 126 -7.18 7.47 -3.76
CA ALA A 126 -7.95 7.72 -4.97
C ALA A 126 -8.00 9.23 -5.27
N VAL A 127 -8.24 10.08 -4.27
CA VAL A 127 -8.24 11.54 -4.45
C VAL A 127 -6.86 12.06 -4.84
N SER A 128 -5.76 11.46 -4.37
CA SER A 128 -4.42 11.83 -4.86
C SER A 128 -4.18 11.49 -6.32
N ASN A 129 -4.88 10.50 -6.89
CA ASN A 129 -4.80 10.28 -8.33
C ASN A 129 -5.48 11.42 -9.11
N LEU A 130 -6.54 12.02 -8.56
CA LEU A 130 -7.20 13.17 -9.17
C LEU A 130 -6.32 14.42 -9.17
N SER A 131 -5.41 14.60 -8.20
CA SER A 131 -4.48 15.75 -8.24
C SER A 131 -3.53 15.66 -9.44
N PHE A 132 -3.12 14.46 -9.87
CA PHE A 132 -2.40 14.28 -11.14
C PHE A 132 -3.25 14.60 -12.37
N MET A 133 -4.54 14.25 -12.36
CA MET A 133 -5.46 14.63 -13.43
C MET A 133 -5.59 16.16 -13.53
N VAL A 134 -5.73 16.86 -12.40
CA VAL A 134 -5.77 18.32 -12.35
C VAL A 134 -4.44 18.91 -12.84
N LEU A 135 -3.31 18.33 -12.43
CA LEU A 135 -1.99 18.75 -12.91
C LEU A 135 -1.84 18.53 -14.43
N ALA A 136 -2.42 17.47 -15.00
CA ALA A 136 -2.45 17.24 -16.44
C ALA A 136 -3.25 18.33 -17.18
N TRP A 137 -4.31 18.85 -16.55
CA TRP A 137 -5.16 19.89 -17.12
C TRP A 137 -4.56 21.29 -16.99
N VAL A 138 -3.98 21.62 -15.83
CA VAL A 138 -3.33 22.92 -15.57
C VAL A 138 -2.00 23.05 -16.33
N GLY A 139 -1.32 21.93 -16.57
CA GLY A 139 0.00 21.89 -17.22
C GLY A 139 1.15 22.19 -16.25
N LYS A 140 2.24 22.74 -16.78
CA LYS A 140 3.51 22.90 -16.04
C LYS A 140 3.39 24.00 -14.97
N SER A 141 3.07 23.60 -13.74
CA SER A 141 3.08 24.45 -12.56
C SER A 141 3.89 23.80 -11.43
N TYR A 142 4.94 24.48 -10.97
CA TYR A 142 5.81 23.98 -9.90
C TYR A 142 5.06 23.81 -8.57
N ALA A 143 4.16 24.74 -8.23
CA ALA A 143 3.35 24.65 -7.02
C ALA A 143 2.41 23.43 -7.06
N MET A 144 1.76 23.19 -8.21
CA MET A 144 0.90 22.02 -8.38
C MET A 144 1.70 20.71 -8.41
N LEU A 145 2.92 20.71 -8.96
CA LEU A 145 3.83 19.57 -8.91
C LEU A 145 4.15 19.18 -7.46
N VAL A 146 4.59 20.17 -6.67
CA VAL A 146 4.91 20.01 -5.24
C VAL A 146 3.71 19.47 -4.47
N PHE A 147 2.54 20.08 -4.65
CA PHE A 147 1.31 19.63 -3.99
C PHE A 147 0.94 18.21 -4.39
N THR A 148 0.96 17.90 -5.68
CA THR A 148 0.54 16.60 -6.23
C THR A 148 1.44 15.48 -5.72
N ILE A 149 2.76 15.66 -5.80
CA ILE A 149 3.74 14.68 -5.30
C ILE A 149 3.63 14.54 -3.79
N GLY A 150 3.60 15.66 -3.05
CA GLY A 150 3.53 15.63 -1.59
C GLY A 150 2.25 14.95 -1.09
N PHE A 151 1.12 15.23 -1.73
CA PHE A 151 -0.17 14.64 -1.39
C PHE A 151 -0.24 13.15 -1.73
N GLU A 152 0.23 12.74 -2.92
CA GLU A 152 0.30 11.32 -3.28
C GLU A 152 1.23 10.54 -2.35
N ASN A 153 2.40 11.07 -2.00
CA ASN A 153 3.34 10.37 -1.15
C ASN A 153 2.79 10.24 0.28
N LEU A 154 2.14 11.29 0.79
CA LEU A 154 1.48 11.26 2.09
C LEU A 154 0.35 10.22 2.11
N ALA A 155 -0.56 10.27 1.14
CA ALA A 155 -1.69 9.35 1.03
C ALA A 155 -1.21 7.91 0.79
N GLY A 156 -0.21 7.74 -0.06
CA GLY A 156 0.46 6.48 -0.36
C GLY A 156 1.13 5.87 0.86
N GLY A 157 1.81 6.67 1.68
CA GLY A 157 2.37 6.26 2.97
C GLY A 157 1.30 5.77 3.94
N MET A 158 0.22 6.55 4.12
CA MET A 158 -0.92 6.18 4.96
C MET A 158 -1.59 4.88 4.49
N GLY A 159 -1.88 4.80 3.19
CA GLY A 159 -2.52 3.63 2.58
C GLY A 159 -1.64 2.38 2.62
N THR A 160 -0.32 2.53 2.48
CA THR A 160 0.63 1.41 2.60
C THR A 160 0.73 0.92 4.03
N ALA A 161 0.75 1.81 5.03
CA ALA A 161 0.72 1.43 6.44
C ALA A 161 -0.54 0.62 6.78
N ALA A 162 -1.73 1.09 6.39
CA ALA A 162 -2.97 0.34 6.58
C ALA A 162 -3.02 -0.98 5.82
N PHE A 163 -2.48 -1.00 4.60
CA PHE A 163 -2.44 -2.23 3.81
C PHE A 163 -1.52 -3.28 4.43
N VAL A 164 -0.34 -2.89 4.93
CA VAL A 164 0.56 -3.80 5.64
C VAL A 164 -0.11 -4.34 6.91
N ALA A 165 -0.75 -3.48 7.71
CA ALA A 165 -1.51 -3.90 8.88
C ALA A 165 -2.66 -4.86 8.52
N PHE A 166 -3.34 -4.62 7.41
CA PHE A 166 -4.36 -5.52 6.89
C PHE A 166 -3.80 -6.90 6.54
N LEU A 167 -2.68 -6.96 5.80
CA LEU A 167 -2.03 -8.23 5.48
C LEU A 167 -1.62 -8.99 6.74
N MET A 168 -1.06 -8.28 7.73
CA MET A 168 -0.69 -8.86 9.02
C MET A 168 -1.92 -9.41 9.76
N ALA A 169 -3.03 -8.68 9.78
CA ALA A 169 -4.28 -9.12 10.42
C ALA A 169 -4.91 -10.35 9.74
N LEU A 170 -4.59 -10.61 8.46
CA LEU A 170 -5.00 -11.84 7.79
C LEU A 170 -4.13 -13.06 8.12
N CYS A 171 -2.91 -12.84 8.57
CA CYS A 171 -1.97 -13.92 8.82
C CYS A 171 -2.36 -14.71 10.07
N ASN A 172 -2.28 -16.04 9.98
CA ASN A 172 -2.39 -16.94 11.12
C ASN A 172 -1.10 -16.89 11.94
N HIS A 173 -1.21 -16.90 13.27
CA HIS A 173 -0.08 -16.88 14.20
C HIS A 173 0.96 -17.97 13.90
N ASN A 174 0.51 -19.16 13.49
CA ASN A 174 1.39 -20.31 13.20
C ASN A 174 2.22 -20.16 11.91
N PHE A 175 1.82 -19.29 10.98
CA PHE A 175 2.44 -19.16 9.65
C PHE A 175 2.65 -17.71 9.20
N THR A 176 2.77 -16.79 10.16
CA THR A 176 2.73 -15.34 9.90
C THR A 176 3.72 -14.88 8.85
N ALA A 177 4.99 -15.28 8.98
CA ALA A 177 6.04 -14.87 8.06
C ALA A 177 5.77 -15.32 6.61
N THR A 178 5.42 -16.59 6.40
CA THR A 178 5.16 -17.13 5.06
C THR A 178 3.89 -16.52 4.45
N GLN A 179 2.82 -16.37 5.22
CA GLN A 179 1.57 -15.80 4.71
C GLN A 179 1.72 -14.33 4.38
N PHE A 180 2.41 -13.57 5.22
CA PHE A 180 2.69 -12.17 4.94
C PHE A 180 3.51 -12.01 3.65
N ALA A 181 4.54 -12.85 3.48
CA ALA A 181 5.33 -12.87 2.25
C ALA A 181 4.48 -13.23 1.02
N LEU A 182 3.61 -14.23 1.13
CA LEU A 182 2.72 -14.66 0.06
C LEU A 182 1.74 -13.54 -0.34
N PHE A 183 1.05 -12.93 0.63
CA PHE A 183 0.11 -11.84 0.34
C PHE A 183 0.80 -10.60 -0.20
N SER A 184 1.99 -10.28 0.32
CA SER A 184 2.80 -9.16 -0.17
C SER A 184 3.27 -9.41 -1.61
N ALA A 185 3.68 -10.64 -1.93
CA ALA A 185 4.04 -11.04 -3.28
C ALA A 185 2.84 -10.93 -4.23
N LEU A 186 1.66 -11.39 -3.82
CA LEU A 186 0.43 -11.27 -4.61
C LEU A 186 0.05 -9.80 -4.86
N ALA A 187 0.12 -8.96 -3.83
CA ALA A 187 -0.10 -7.52 -3.98
C ALA A 187 0.92 -6.86 -4.92
N SER A 188 2.14 -7.40 -5.00
CA SER A 188 3.17 -6.95 -5.93
C SER A 188 2.86 -7.36 -7.37
N LEU A 189 2.37 -8.59 -7.60
CA LEU A 189 2.00 -9.07 -8.95
C LEU A 189 1.01 -8.14 -9.63
N GLY A 190 -0.03 -7.70 -8.91
CA GLY A 190 -0.99 -6.71 -9.42
C GLY A 190 -0.30 -5.45 -9.97
N ARG A 191 0.74 -4.96 -9.30
CA ARG A 191 1.49 -3.78 -9.75
C ARG A 191 2.34 -4.04 -10.99
N VAL A 192 2.94 -5.23 -11.10
CA VAL A 192 3.82 -5.58 -12.21
C VAL A 192 3.04 -5.68 -13.53
N PHE A 193 1.86 -6.31 -13.53
CA PHE A 193 1.04 -6.44 -14.74
C PHE A 193 0.40 -5.13 -15.19
N VAL A 194 0.21 -4.21 -14.27
CA VAL A 194 -0.40 -2.90 -14.55
C VAL A 194 0.53 -2.00 -15.35
N GLY A 195 1.85 -2.08 -15.17
CA GLY A 195 2.80 -1.20 -15.87
C GLY A 195 2.65 -1.17 -17.41
N PRO A 196 2.70 -2.32 -18.10
CA PRO A 196 2.49 -2.37 -19.55
C PRO A 196 1.09 -1.90 -19.97
N ALA A 197 0.05 -2.26 -19.22
CA ALA A 197 -1.33 -1.85 -19.50
C ALA A 197 -1.50 -0.33 -19.37
N SER A 198 -0.86 0.29 -18.37
CA SER A 198 -0.84 1.74 -18.20
C SER A 198 -0.24 2.46 -19.42
N GLY A 199 0.83 1.90 -20.00
CA GLY A 199 1.49 2.49 -21.18
C GLY A 199 0.54 2.59 -22.37
N VAL A 200 -0.10 1.47 -22.72
CA VAL A 200 -1.09 1.41 -23.81
C VAL A 200 -2.26 2.37 -23.55
N LEU A 201 -2.76 2.43 -22.31
CA LEU A 201 -3.85 3.34 -21.94
C LEU A 201 -3.49 4.81 -22.16
N VAL A 202 -2.27 5.21 -21.83
CA VAL A 202 -1.82 6.59 -22.06
C VAL A 202 -1.62 6.89 -23.54
N ASP A 203 -1.08 5.93 -24.30
CA ASP A 203 -0.86 6.09 -25.73
C ASP A 203 -2.20 6.24 -26.50
N GLU A 204 -3.26 5.56 -26.06
CA GLU A 204 -4.59 5.62 -26.69
C GLU A 204 -5.47 6.76 -26.18
N PHE A 205 -5.54 6.99 -24.86
CA PHE A 205 -6.50 7.91 -24.23
C PHE A 205 -5.87 9.19 -23.68
N GLY A 206 -4.55 9.27 -23.61
CA GLY A 206 -3.82 10.41 -23.06
C GLY A 206 -3.82 10.47 -21.54
N TRP A 207 -3.04 11.42 -21.00
CA TRP A 207 -2.75 11.52 -19.57
C TRP A 207 -3.97 11.84 -18.70
N LEU A 208 -4.88 12.70 -19.17
CA LEU A 208 -6.03 13.13 -18.37
C LEU A 208 -7.00 11.96 -18.13
N LEU A 209 -7.38 11.24 -19.18
CA LEU A 209 -8.23 10.06 -19.07
C LEU A 209 -7.53 8.92 -18.33
N PHE A 210 -6.21 8.77 -18.47
CA PHE A 210 -5.45 7.79 -17.71
C PHE A 210 -5.63 7.98 -16.19
N PHE A 211 -5.40 9.19 -15.66
CA PHE A 211 -5.58 9.45 -14.22
C PHE A 211 -7.04 9.37 -13.77
N LEU A 212 -8.01 9.63 -14.65
CA LEU A 212 -9.41 9.35 -14.36
C LEU A 212 -9.66 7.83 -14.24
N ILE A 213 -9.10 7.03 -15.16
CA ILE A 213 -9.20 5.57 -15.12
C ILE A 213 -8.55 5.02 -13.86
N THR A 214 -7.41 5.55 -13.42
CA THR A 214 -6.78 5.11 -12.16
C THR A 214 -7.62 5.42 -10.94
N PHE A 215 -8.31 6.56 -10.91
CA PHE A 215 -9.29 6.90 -9.88
C PHE A 215 -10.48 5.92 -9.90
N LEU A 216 -11.05 5.68 -11.08
CA LEU A 216 -12.17 4.74 -11.25
C LEU A 216 -11.77 3.30 -10.89
N ALA A 217 -10.53 2.89 -11.19
CA ALA A 217 -10.00 1.57 -10.85
C ALA A 217 -9.84 1.35 -9.34
N ALA A 218 -9.77 2.41 -8.53
CA ALA A 218 -9.79 2.31 -7.07
C ALA A 218 -11.19 2.00 -6.50
N ILE A 219 -12.26 2.39 -7.22
CA ILE A 219 -13.64 2.24 -6.76
C ILE A 219 -14.02 0.78 -6.50
N PRO A 220 -13.78 -0.20 -7.41
CA PRO A 220 -14.07 -1.60 -7.14
C PRO A 220 -13.40 -2.13 -5.87
N GLY A 221 -12.16 -1.72 -5.61
CA GLY A 221 -11.43 -2.08 -4.39
C GLY A 221 -12.10 -1.53 -3.13
N LEU A 222 -12.51 -0.25 -3.15
CA LEU A 222 -13.20 0.40 -2.03
C LEU A 222 -14.61 -0.15 -1.81
N LEU A 223 -15.34 -0.47 -2.87
CA LEU A 223 -16.67 -1.10 -2.78
C LEU A 223 -16.56 -2.51 -2.19
N LEU A 224 -15.57 -3.29 -2.62
CA LEU A 224 -15.32 -4.62 -2.07
C LEU A 224 -14.92 -4.54 -0.59
N LEU A 225 -14.05 -3.59 -0.24
CA LEU A 225 -13.68 -3.29 1.15
C LEU A 225 -14.93 -3.01 2.00
N TRP A 226 -15.82 -2.14 1.51
CA TRP A 226 -17.05 -1.79 2.21
C TRP A 226 -18.02 -2.97 2.33
N LYS A 227 -18.15 -3.81 1.30
CA LYS A 227 -18.92 -5.06 1.35
C LYS A 227 -18.37 -6.02 2.40
N MET A 228 -17.05 -6.03 2.60
CA MET A 228 -16.35 -6.87 3.57
C MET A 228 -16.24 -6.25 4.97
N ARG A 229 -16.89 -5.11 5.23
CA ARG A 229 -16.77 -4.37 6.51
C ARG A 229 -16.91 -5.22 7.75
N HIS A 230 -17.88 -6.14 7.78
CA HIS A 230 -18.17 -6.96 8.96
C HIS A 230 -17.04 -7.93 9.26
N ARG A 231 -16.40 -8.47 8.20
CA ARG A 231 -15.24 -9.36 8.32
C ARG A 231 -14.00 -8.60 8.78
N LEU A 232 -13.76 -7.43 8.19
CA LEU A 232 -12.62 -6.58 8.56
C LEU A 232 -12.73 -6.03 9.98
N GLN A 233 -13.93 -5.68 10.43
CA GLN A 233 -14.18 -5.29 11.82
C GLN A 233 -14.01 -6.45 12.80
N ALA A 234 -14.24 -7.69 12.37
CA ALA A 234 -13.98 -8.87 13.20
C ALA A 234 -12.48 -9.12 13.39
N LEU A 235 -11.64 -8.80 12.39
CA LEU A 235 -10.17 -8.88 12.48
C LEU A 235 -9.57 -7.85 13.44
N ASP A 236 -10.28 -6.75 13.68
CA ASP A 236 -9.84 -5.63 14.53
C ASP A 236 -10.12 -5.86 16.01
N ARG A 237 -10.95 -6.86 16.34
CA ARG A 237 -11.21 -7.24 17.73
C ARG A 237 -10.01 -8.04 18.22
N PRO A 238 -9.36 -7.64 19.33
CA PRO A 238 -8.40 -8.53 19.98
C PRO A 238 -9.11 -9.86 20.23
N ALA A 239 -8.46 -10.97 19.85
CA ALA A 239 -8.97 -12.31 20.12
C ALA A 239 -9.42 -12.31 21.58
N ALA A 240 -10.73 -12.46 21.79
CA ALA A 240 -11.27 -12.47 23.13
C ALA A 240 -10.60 -13.64 23.85
N ASP A 241 -9.74 -13.28 24.81
CA ASP A 241 -9.25 -14.07 25.94
C ASP A 241 -9.69 -15.53 25.86
N GLY A 242 -8.86 -16.34 25.20
CA GLY A 242 -9.04 -17.77 25.06
C GLY A 242 -8.70 -18.45 26.37
N ARG A 243 -9.73 -18.64 27.20
CA ARG A 243 -9.79 -19.60 28.31
C ARG A 243 -9.37 -21.00 27.89
#